data_AF-A0A669E1F8-F1
#
_entry.id   AF-A0A669E1F8-F1
#
_cell.length_a   1.000
_cell.length_b   1.000
_cell.length_c   1.000
_cell.angle_alpha   90.00
_cell.angle_beta   90.00
_cell.angle_gamma   90.00
#
_symmetry.space_group_name_H-M   'P 1'
#
loop_
_entity.id
_entity.type
_entity.pdbx_description
1 polymer ?
#
loop_
_entity_poly.entity_id
_entity_poly.type
_entity_poly.pdbx_seq_one_letter_code
_entity_poly.pdbx_strand_id
1 'polypeptide(L)'
;MDDDTPDEVFAELKSRPIGGWGVAQIAAGTGLAVYAMWAGILQPGFRKVPLKLQVPYIPASRAQVQNVMTLLRGRQGGLVDLGSGDGRIVLEAHRRGFSPAVGYELNPWLVRLARFYAWRAGHHGKVSYRREDLWKVCHLRVVLVTLACKFLSLLQEKLEAELPDDALVVAGRFPFPDWKPCIIEGHGVDRAWAYSVQLQATEPMHSSCTICIALFLYDTVSFINVIYVYMHVSILCCK
;
A
#
# COMPACT_ATOMS: atom_id res chain seq x y z
N MET A 1 43.97 -44.88 -26.10
CA MET A 1 43.41 -43.92 -25.12
C MET A 1 43.88 -42.60 -25.63
N ASP A 2 43.11 -42.03 -26.56
CA ASP A 2 43.48 -40.80 -27.23
C ASP A 2 42.99 -39.65 -26.35
N ASP A 3 43.97 -38.97 -25.75
CA ASP A 3 43.77 -37.80 -24.91
C ASP A 3 43.56 -36.62 -25.86
N ASP A 4 42.31 -36.45 -26.33
CA ASP A 4 41.88 -35.29 -27.09
C ASP A 4 42.08 -34.05 -26.20
N THR A 5 43.25 -33.41 -26.34
CA THR A 5 43.58 -32.21 -25.59
C THR A 5 42.57 -31.11 -25.91
N PRO A 6 42.08 -30.35 -24.90
CA PRO A 6 41.07 -29.31 -25.11
C PRO A 6 41.45 -28.31 -26.22
N ASP A 7 42.75 -28.09 -26.40
CA ASP A 7 43.32 -27.16 -27.36
C ASP A 7 43.06 -27.55 -28.82
N GLU A 8 42.98 -28.85 -29.15
CA GLU A 8 42.64 -29.31 -30.51
C GLU A 8 41.15 -29.08 -30.83
N VAL A 9 40.27 -29.31 -29.85
CA VAL A 9 38.83 -29.02 -29.98
C VAL A 9 38.58 -27.52 -30.14
N PHE A 10 39.30 -26.67 -29.39
CA PHE A 10 39.23 -25.22 -29.53
C PHE A 10 39.80 -24.73 -30.87
N ALA A 11 40.86 -25.36 -31.39
CA ALA A 11 41.44 -25.04 -32.68
C ALA A 11 40.48 -25.40 -33.84
N GLU A 12 39.77 -26.53 -33.74
CA GLU A 12 38.78 -26.96 -34.73
C GLU A 12 37.51 -26.09 -34.72
N LEU A 13 37.07 -25.61 -33.55
CA LEU A 13 35.98 -24.64 -33.44
C LEU A 13 36.32 -23.29 -34.09
N LYS A 14 37.61 -22.90 -34.08
CA LYS A 14 38.09 -21.62 -34.63
C LYS A 14 38.24 -21.64 -36.15
N SER A 15 38.38 -22.81 -36.77
CA SER A 15 38.63 -22.94 -38.21
C SER A 15 37.34 -23.05 -39.04
N ARG A 16 36.19 -23.33 -38.42
CA ARG A 16 34.90 -23.45 -39.13
C ARG A 16 34.31 -22.06 -39.39
N PRO A 17 34.09 -21.65 -40.66
CA PRO A 17 33.43 -20.39 -40.95
C PRO A 17 31.99 -20.45 -40.42
N ILE A 18 31.70 -19.59 -39.44
CA ILE A 18 30.38 -19.51 -38.83
C ILE A 18 29.44 -18.86 -39.84
N GLY A 19 28.66 -19.68 -40.54
CA GLY A 19 27.62 -19.19 -41.45
C GLY A 19 26.53 -18.41 -40.70
N GLY A 20 25.69 -17.66 -41.42
CA GLY A 20 24.63 -16.83 -40.81
C GLY A 20 23.70 -17.61 -39.86
N TRP A 21 23.49 -18.90 -40.12
CA TRP A 21 22.74 -19.80 -39.24
C TRP A 21 23.44 -20.05 -37.89
N GLY A 22 24.77 -20.20 -37.88
CA GLY A 22 25.55 -20.36 -36.66
C GLY A 22 25.54 -19.10 -35.81
N VAL A 23 25.60 -17.92 -36.44
CA VAL A 23 25.45 -16.63 -35.73
C VAL A 23 24.07 -16.52 -35.08
N ALA A 24 23.01 -16.92 -35.80
CA ALA A 24 21.66 -16.91 -35.25
C ALA A 24 21.49 -17.87 -34.05
N GLN A 25 22.08 -19.06 -34.12
CA GLN A 25 22.06 -20.03 -33.01
C GLN A 25 22.82 -19.51 -31.78
N ILE A 26 23.99 -18.89 -31.98
CA ILE A 26 24.77 -18.29 -30.89
C ILE A 26 23.98 -17.15 -30.24
N ALA A 27 23.36 -16.27 -31.03
CA ALA A 27 22.57 -15.14 -30.53
C ALA A 27 21.33 -15.61 -29.76
N ALA A 28 20.62 -16.63 -30.27
CA ALA A 28 19.47 -17.21 -29.58
C ALA A 28 19.89 -17.89 -28.26
N GLY A 29 21.00 -18.64 -28.27
CA GLY A 29 21.54 -19.32 -27.09
C GLY A 29 22.00 -18.36 -26.00
N THR A 30 22.77 -17.34 -26.36
CA THR A 30 23.20 -16.31 -25.40
C THR A 30 22.01 -15.48 -24.91
N GLY A 31 21.06 -15.13 -25.78
CA GLY A 31 19.82 -14.47 -25.39
C GLY A 31 19.01 -15.26 -24.37
N LEU A 32 18.82 -16.57 -24.60
CA LEU A 32 18.13 -17.46 -23.67
C LEU A 32 18.87 -17.59 -22.33
N ALA A 33 20.19 -17.72 -22.35
CA ALA A 33 21.01 -17.82 -21.14
C ALA A 33 20.95 -16.54 -20.30
N VAL A 34 21.07 -15.36 -20.95
CA VAL A 34 20.94 -14.06 -20.28
C VAL A 34 19.54 -13.89 -19.70
N TYR A 35 18.50 -14.27 -20.44
CA TYR A 35 17.12 -14.23 -19.95
C TYR A 35 16.90 -15.17 -18.76
N ALA A 36 17.40 -16.40 -18.82
CA ALA A 36 17.30 -17.37 -17.73
C ALA A 36 18.05 -16.90 -16.47
N MET A 37 19.23 -16.29 -16.64
CA MET A 37 19.98 -15.69 -15.55
C MET A 37 19.24 -14.50 -14.93
N TRP A 38 18.72 -13.58 -15.75
CA TRP A 38 17.88 -12.47 -15.30
C TRP A 38 16.63 -12.98 -14.56
N ALA A 39 15.95 -13.99 -15.11
CA ALA A 39 14.76 -14.59 -14.51
C ALA A 39 15.07 -15.31 -13.19
N GLY A 40 16.14 -16.11 -13.13
CA GLY A 40 16.52 -16.88 -11.95
C GLY A 40 17.06 -16.03 -10.81
N ILE A 41 17.84 -15.00 -11.11
CA ILE A 41 18.53 -14.17 -10.11
C ILE A 41 17.68 -12.96 -9.69
N LEU A 42 17.00 -12.29 -10.63
CA LEU A 42 16.29 -11.04 -10.34
C LEU A 42 14.78 -11.23 -10.05
N GLN A 43 14.10 -12.24 -10.60
CA GLN A 43 12.69 -12.46 -10.27
C GLN A 43 12.37 -12.99 -8.85
N PRO A 44 13.24 -13.71 -8.09
CA PRO A 44 12.84 -14.16 -6.75
C PRO A 44 12.56 -12.99 -5.78
N GLY A 45 12.99 -11.77 -6.10
CA GLY A 45 12.62 -10.55 -5.39
C GLY A 45 11.22 -10.01 -5.70
N PHE A 46 10.69 -10.29 -6.89
CA PHE A 46 9.40 -9.74 -7.38
C PHE A 46 8.19 -10.67 -7.12
N ARG A 47 8.41 -11.95 -6.80
CA ARG A 47 7.31 -12.93 -6.59
C ARG A 47 6.65 -12.92 -5.20
N LYS A 48 7.09 -12.07 -4.27
CA LYS A 48 6.66 -12.14 -2.85
C LYS A 48 5.43 -11.32 -2.48
N VAL A 49 4.76 -10.67 -3.43
CA VAL A 49 3.50 -9.96 -3.15
C VAL A 49 2.45 -10.49 -4.13
N PRO A 50 1.39 -11.18 -3.66
CA PRO A 50 0.31 -11.59 -4.54
C PRO A 50 -0.23 -10.34 -5.26
N LEU A 51 -0.26 -10.37 -6.60
CA LEU A 51 -0.78 -9.29 -7.45
C LEU A 51 -2.19 -8.82 -7.02
N LYS A 52 -2.98 -9.71 -6.41
CA LYS A 52 -4.33 -9.44 -5.89
C LYS A 52 -4.37 -8.50 -4.67
N LEU A 53 -3.24 -8.21 -4.02
CA LEU A 53 -3.18 -7.35 -2.83
C LEU A 53 -2.46 -6.01 -3.08
N GLN A 54 -2.18 -5.66 -4.34
CA GLN A 54 -1.49 -4.42 -4.67
C GLN A 54 -2.48 -3.24 -4.68
N VAL A 55 -2.64 -2.60 -3.52
CA VAL A 55 -3.22 -1.25 -3.46
C VAL A 55 -2.16 -0.27 -3.97
N PRO A 56 -2.46 0.59 -4.96
CA PRO A 56 -1.50 1.58 -5.41
C PRO A 56 -1.17 2.53 -4.26
N TYR A 57 0.13 2.77 -4.05
CA TYR A 57 0.58 3.72 -3.06
C TYR A 57 0.23 5.14 -3.51
N ILE A 58 -0.66 5.79 -2.76
CA ILE A 58 -1.04 7.19 -3.00
C ILE A 58 -0.80 7.95 -1.70
N PRO A 59 0.24 8.79 -1.62
CA PRO A 59 0.57 9.52 -0.38
C PRO A 59 -0.58 10.41 0.07
N ALA A 60 -0.75 10.55 1.39
CA ALA A 60 -1.66 11.53 1.96
C ALA A 60 -1.14 12.95 1.74
N SER A 61 -1.96 13.87 1.25
CA SER A 61 -1.57 15.27 1.08
C SER A 61 -1.29 15.92 2.44
N ARG A 62 -0.61 17.07 2.48
CA ARG A 62 -0.40 17.81 3.74
C ARG A 62 -1.74 18.24 4.37
N ALA A 63 -2.72 18.61 3.54
CA ALA A 63 -4.05 18.96 4.00
C ALA A 63 -4.74 17.75 4.66
N GLN A 64 -4.66 16.58 4.03
CA GLN A 64 -5.22 15.35 4.60
C GLN A 64 -4.57 14.98 5.93
N VAL A 65 -3.24 15.06 6.03
CA VAL A 65 -2.52 14.82 7.29
C VAL A 65 -3.01 15.79 8.36
N GLN A 66 -3.17 17.07 8.03
CA GLN A 66 -3.68 18.06 8.98
C GLN A 66 -5.11 17.76 9.43
N ASN A 67 -6.00 17.38 8.52
CA ASN A 67 -7.39 17.03 8.82
C ASN A 67 -7.46 15.83 9.77
N VAL A 68 -6.70 14.77 9.47
CA VAL A 68 -6.56 13.60 10.36
C VAL A 68 -6.08 14.03 11.74
N MET A 69 -5.05 14.87 11.82
CA MET A 69 -4.54 15.32 13.12
C MET A 69 -5.49 16.27 13.85
N THR A 70 -6.37 16.98 13.15
CA THR A 70 -7.46 17.77 13.75
C THR A 70 -8.49 16.85 14.39
N LEU A 71 -8.89 15.77 13.70
CA LEU A 71 -9.80 14.76 14.25
C LEU A 71 -9.24 14.06 15.50
N LEU A 72 -7.91 13.95 15.59
CA LEU A 72 -7.20 13.36 16.72
C LEU A 72 -7.00 14.33 17.90
N ARG A 73 -7.37 15.61 17.77
CA ARG A 73 -7.17 16.60 18.85
C ARG A 73 -7.92 16.18 20.11
N GLY A 74 -7.26 16.33 21.26
CA GLY A 74 -7.82 15.94 22.56
C GLY A 74 -7.70 14.45 22.89
N ARG A 75 -7.29 13.60 21.94
CA ARG A 75 -6.92 12.21 22.21
C ARG A 75 -5.45 12.11 22.58
N GLN A 76 -5.13 11.14 23.42
CA GLN A 76 -3.78 10.84 23.87
C GLN A 76 -3.58 9.31 23.93
N GLY A 77 -2.33 8.87 23.97
CA GLY A 77 -1.97 7.45 24.08
C GLY A 77 -1.37 6.89 22.78
N GLY A 78 -1.48 5.59 22.63
CA GLY A 78 -0.93 4.87 21.47
C GLY A 78 -1.77 5.04 20.21
N LEU A 79 -1.09 5.15 19.06
CA LEU A 79 -1.70 5.29 17.74
C LEU A 79 -1.16 4.22 16.79
N VAL A 80 -2.07 3.62 16.02
CA VAL A 80 -1.75 2.71 14.91
C VAL A 80 -2.17 3.31 13.60
N ASP A 81 -1.31 3.24 12.59
CA ASP A 81 -1.64 3.53 11.21
C ASP A 81 -1.61 2.24 10.38
N LEU A 82 -2.78 1.79 9.94
CA LEU A 82 -2.94 0.63 9.07
C LEU A 82 -2.79 1.09 7.62
N GLY A 83 -1.74 0.60 6.93
CA GLY A 83 -1.38 1.07 5.59
C GLY A 83 -0.59 2.37 5.63
N SER A 84 0.41 2.45 6.52
CA SER A 84 1.14 3.69 6.81
C SER A 84 1.94 4.28 5.63
N GLY A 85 2.18 3.51 4.57
CA GLY A 85 2.87 3.99 3.38
C GLY A 85 4.28 4.53 3.68
N ASP A 86 4.53 5.80 3.39
CA ASP A 86 5.79 6.47 3.75
C ASP A 86 5.88 6.94 5.21
N GLY A 87 4.90 6.58 6.03
CA GLY A 87 4.92 6.79 7.47
C GLY A 87 4.73 8.23 7.91
N ARG A 88 4.32 9.13 7.00
CA ARG A 88 4.17 10.56 7.31
C ARG A 88 3.14 10.84 8.41
N ILE A 89 2.06 10.06 8.46
CA ILE A 89 1.00 10.28 9.46
C ILE A 89 1.45 9.79 10.83
N VAL A 90 2.08 8.61 10.91
CA VAL A 90 2.71 8.10 12.14
C VAL A 90 3.75 9.08 12.70
N LEU A 91 4.60 9.62 11.83
CA LEU A 91 5.64 10.57 12.24
C LEU A 91 5.02 11.87 12.78
N GLU A 92 3.98 12.38 12.11
CA GLU A 92 3.27 13.58 12.55
C GLU A 92 2.46 13.33 13.84
N ALA A 93 1.83 12.15 14.00
CA ALA A 93 1.16 11.75 15.23
C ALA A 93 2.14 11.76 16.41
N HIS A 94 3.31 11.16 16.21
CA HIS A 94 4.35 11.16 17.24
C HIS A 94 4.78 12.58 17.63
N ARG A 95 4.93 13.49 16.66
CA ARG A 95 5.23 14.91 16.95
C ARG A 95 4.13 15.60 17.75
N ARG A 96 2.88 15.14 17.63
CA ARG A 96 1.74 15.65 18.42
C ARG A 96 1.56 14.98 19.78
N GLY A 97 2.49 14.11 20.18
CA GLY A 97 2.51 13.49 21.50
C GLY A 97 1.88 12.10 21.58
N PHE A 98 1.50 11.50 20.45
CA PHE A 98 1.05 10.11 20.44
C PHE A 98 2.24 9.16 20.68
N SER A 99 2.12 8.28 21.66
CA SER A 99 3.14 7.30 22.03
C SER A 99 2.50 6.09 22.73
N PRO A 100 2.77 4.85 22.28
CA PRO A 100 3.57 4.49 21.11
C PRO A 100 2.88 4.81 19.78
N ALA A 101 3.62 5.25 18.76
CA ALA A 101 3.13 5.46 17.39
C ALA A 101 3.67 4.36 16.46
N VAL A 102 2.78 3.56 15.89
CA VAL A 102 3.14 2.36 15.11
C VAL A 102 2.49 2.39 13.72
N GLY A 103 3.29 2.23 12.67
CA GLY A 103 2.81 2.09 11.29
C GLY A 103 2.98 0.67 10.77
N TYR A 104 1.91 0.11 10.21
CA TYR A 104 1.92 -1.18 9.56
C TYR A 104 1.85 -1.01 8.04
N GLU A 105 2.75 -1.66 7.32
CA GLU A 105 2.82 -1.59 5.86
C GLU A 105 3.39 -2.88 5.29
N LEU A 106 2.76 -3.41 4.23
CA LEU A 106 3.13 -4.68 3.63
C LEU A 106 4.35 -4.55 2.71
N ASN A 107 4.48 -3.41 2.03
CA ASN A 107 5.52 -3.14 1.06
C ASN A 107 6.87 -2.84 1.76
N PRO A 108 7.90 -3.70 1.60
CA PRO A 108 9.19 -3.51 2.26
C PRO A 108 9.91 -2.22 1.84
N TRP A 109 9.66 -1.71 0.63
CA TRP A 109 10.27 -0.47 0.15
C TRP A 109 9.67 0.76 0.84
N LEU A 110 8.35 0.76 1.04
CA LEU A 110 7.66 1.83 1.78
C LEU A 110 8.06 1.84 3.25
N VAL A 111 8.16 0.66 3.88
CA VAL A 111 8.67 0.55 5.26
C VAL A 111 10.10 1.10 5.38
N ARG A 112 10.98 0.81 4.43
CA ARG A 112 12.34 1.37 4.39
C ARG A 112 12.31 2.89 4.21
N LEU A 113 11.46 3.40 3.32
CA LEU A 113 11.27 4.83 3.09
C LEU A 113 10.77 5.54 4.35
N ALA A 114 9.79 4.97 5.04
CA ALA A 114 9.24 5.48 6.30
C ALA A 114 10.31 5.55 7.41
N ARG A 115 11.10 4.48 7.57
CA ARG A 115 12.24 4.46 8.51
C ARG A 115 13.28 5.52 8.17
N PHE A 116 13.58 5.70 6.88
CA PHE A 116 14.51 6.72 6.42
C PHE A 116 13.99 8.14 6.70
N TYR A 117 12.70 8.40 6.50
CA TYR A 117 12.09 9.68 6.84
C TYR A 117 12.08 9.95 8.35
N ALA A 118 11.77 8.95 9.17
CA ALA A 118 11.86 9.09 10.62
C ALA A 118 13.30 9.31 11.09
N TRP A 119 14.28 8.65 10.47
CA TRP A 119 15.70 8.88 10.73
C TRP A 119 16.14 10.29 10.36
N ARG A 120 15.82 10.74 9.15
CA ARG A 120 16.09 12.11 8.70
C ARG A 120 15.45 13.15 9.61
N ALA A 121 14.29 12.84 10.18
CA ALA A 121 13.58 13.72 11.11
C ALA A 121 14.06 13.62 12.57
N GLY A 122 15.05 12.78 12.89
CA GLY A 122 15.56 12.62 14.26
C GLY A 122 14.64 11.83 15.20
N HIS A 123 13.65 11.12 14.67
CA HIS A 123 12.69 10.30 15.43
C HIS A 123 12.94 8.79 15.26
N HIS A 124 14.11 8.40 14.78
CA HIS A 124 14.50 6.99 14.70
C HIS A 124 14.39 6.31 16.08
N GLY A 125 13.75 5.15 16.13
CA GLY A 125 13.52 4.40 17.38
C GLY A 125 12.38 4.94 18.27
N LYS A 126 11.86 6.16 18.01
CA LYS A 126 10.69 6.71 18.71
C LYS A 126 9.37 6.32 18.03
N VAL A 127 9.41 6.17 16.71
CA VAL A 127 8.30 5.62 15.90
C VAL A 127 8.66 4.22 15.43
N SER A 128 7.67 3.32 15.40
CA SER A 128 7.86 1.93 14.97
C SER A 128 7.18 1.69 13.63
N TYR A 129 7.92 1.20 12.63
CA TYR A 129 7.37 0.77 11.36
C TYR A 129 7.56 -0.73 11.20
N ARG A 130 6.45 -1.47 11.08
CA ARG A 130 6.42 -2.92 11.02
C ARG A 130 5.95 -3.41 9.66
N ARG A 131 6.66 -4.41 9.14
CA ARG A 131 6.28 -5.08 7.90
C ARG A 131 5.43 -6.29 8.22
N GLU A 132 4.16 -6.04 8.51
CA GLU A 132 3.20 -7.07 8.88
C GLU A 132 1.89 -6.83 8.17
N ASP A 133 1.10 -7.89 8.09
CA ASP A 133 -0.24 -7.83 7.52
C ASP A 133 -1.20 -7.18 8.51
N LEU A 134 -1.98 -6.21 8.03
CA LEU A 134 -2.99 -5.51 8.83
C LEU A 134 -4.02 -6.46 9.44
N TRP A 135 -4.27 -7.61 8.81
CA TRP A 135 -5.21 -8.63 9.32
C TRP A 135 -4.74 -9.32 10.60
N LYS A 136 -3.45 -9.24 10.93
CA LYS A 136 -2.85 -9.91 12.10
C LYS A 136 -2.65 -8.97 13.29
N VAL A 137 -3.03 -7.71 13.16
CA VAL A 137 -2.69 -6.64 14.09
C VAL A 137 -3.96 -6.02 14.65
N CYS A 138 -4.08 -5.97 15.98
CA CYS A 138 -5.30 -5.46 16.61
C CYS A 138 -5.21 -5.41 18.14
N HIS A 139 -4.79 -4.31 18.76
CA HIS A 139 -4.85 -4.11 20.24
C HIS A 139 -4.74 -2.62 20.67
N LEU A 140 -5.13 -1.62 19.85
CA LEU A 140 -4.86 -0.20 20.16
C LEU A 140 -6.09 0.70 20.08
N ARG A 141 -6.17 1.67 20.99
CA ARG A 141 -7.33 2.57 21.20
C ARG A 141 -7.52 3.63 20.11
N VAL A 142 -6.47 3.95 19.34
CA VAL A 142 -6.58 4.90 18.22
C VAL A 142 -6.05 4.24 16.97
N VAL A 143 -6.96 4.00 16.02
CA VAL A 143 -6.65 3.33 14.76
C VAL A 143 -6.91 4.28 13.60
N LEU A 144 -5.87 4.55 12.83
CA LEU A 144 -5.93 5.31 11.60
C LEU A 144 -5.91 4.34 10.41
N VAL A 145 -6.80 4.58 9.46
CA VAL A 145 -7.01 3.75 8.28
C VAL A 145 -6.97 4.64 7.05
N THR A 146 -5.91 4.55 6.26
CA THR A 146 -5.84 5.22 4.95
C THR A 146 -5.74 4.17 3.84
N LEU A 147 -6.77 3.33 3.71
CA LEU A 147 -6.81 2.22 2.76
C LEU A 147 -7.82 2.45 1.62
N ALA A 148 -7.67 1.67 0.55
CA ALA A 148 -8.58 1.68 -0.58
C ALA A 148 -9.97 1.11 -0.19
N CYS A 149 -11.01 1.69 -0.79
CA CYS A 149 -12.42 1.39 -0.52
C CYS A 149 -12.77 -0.12 -0.47
N LYS A 150 -12.19 -0.95 -1.35
CA LYS A 150 -12.45 -2.41 -1.38
C LYS A 150 -12.06 -3.16 -0.10
N PHE A 151 -11.09 -2.65 0.65
CA PHE A 151 -10.63 -3.27 1.88
C PHE A 151 -11.34 -2.72 3.12
N LEU A 152 -12.08 -1.61 2.98
CA LEU A 152 -12.74 -0.97 4.12
C LEU A 152 -13.88 -1.81 4.68
N SER A 153 -14.68 -2.49 3.85
CA SER A 153 -15.76 -3.36 4.33
C SER A 153 -15.25 -4.53 5.17
N LEU A 154 -14.26 -5.28 4.65
CA LEU A 154 -13.65 -6.39 5.39
C LEU A 154 -12.92 -5.89 6.64
N LEU A 155 -12.30 -4.71 6.57
CA LEU A 155 -11.62 -4.12 7.72
C LEU A 155 -12.62 -3.67 8.78
N GLN A 156 -13.79 -3.20 8.37
CA GLN A 156 -14.87 -2.80 9.28
C GLN A 156 -15.25 -3.97 10.19
N GLU A 157 -15.56 -5.14 9.62
CA GLU A 157 -15.91 -6.35 10.38
C GLU A 157 -14.82 -6.74 11.39
N LYS A 158 -13.55 -6.66 10.99
CA LYS A 158 -12.42 -6.92 11.87
C LYS A 158 -12.33 -5.89 13.01
N LEU A 159 -12.48 -4.60 12.70
CA LEU A 159 -12.39 -3.53 13.69
C LEU A 159 -13.55 -3.60 14.68
N GLU A 160 -14.76 -3.95 14.24
CA GLU A 160 -15.91 -4.20 15.12
C GLU A 160 -15.65 -5.36 16.09
N ALA A 161 -15.01 -6.43 15.62
CA ALA A 161 -14.77 -7.62 16.43
C ALA A 161 -13.62 -7.46 17.45
N GLU A 162 -12.65 -6.58 17.20
CA GLU A 162 -11.39 -6.56 17.94
C GLU A 162 -11.09 -5.23 18.66
N LEU A 163 -11.78 -4.14 18.32
CA LEU A 163 -11.55 -2.85 18.99
C LEU A 163 -12.33 -2.75 20.31
N PRO A 164 -11.75 -2.10 21.32
CA PRO A 164 -12.49 -1.75 22.53
C PRO A 164 -13.50 -0.62 22.23
N ASP A 165 -14.57 -0.56 23.03
CA ASP A 165 -15.65 0.43 22.87
C ASP A 165 -15.16 1.89 22.91
N ASP A 166 -14.07 2.15 23.65
CA ASP A 166 -13.48 3.49 23.79
C ASP A 166 -12.58 3.90 22.61
N ALA A 167 -12.40 3.01 21.62
CA ALA A 167 -11.53 3.26 20.49
C ALA A 167 -12.07 4.33 19.54
N LEU A 168 -11.14 5.14 19.00
CA LEU A 168 -11.41 6.05 17.89
C LEU A 168 -10.78 5.49 16.62
N VAL A 169 -11.61 5.32 15.59
CA VAL A 169 -11.15 4.99 14.24
C VAL A 169 -11.20 6.23 13.37
N VAL A 170 -10.11 6.55 12.70
CA VAL A 170 -10.07 7.64 11.71
C VAL A 170 -9.84 7.05 10.33
N ALA A 171 -10.73 7.32 9.38
CA ALA A 171 -10.57 6.93 7.98
C ALA A 171 -10.15 8.15 7.15
N GLY A 172 -9.16 7.98 6.28
CA GLY A 172 -8.74 8.99 5.32
C GLY A 172 -9.21 8.68 3.90
N ARG A 173 -9.57 9.72 3.13
CA ARG A 173 -10.00 9.70 1.71
C ARG A 173 -11.32 8.96 1.40
N PHE A 174 -11.62 7.87 2.07
CA PHE A 174 -12.84 7.09 1.87
C PHE A 174 -13.51 6.80 3.21
N PRO A 175 -14.85 6.94 3.31
CA PRO A 175 -15.60 6.58 4.50
C PRO A 175 -15.80 5.05 4.59
N PHE A 176 -16.01 4.54 5.80
CA PHE A 176 -16.58 3.21 6.00
C PHE A 176 -18.04 3.15 5.52
N PRO A 177 -18.45 2.07 4.85
CA PRO A 177 -19.76 1.98 4.20
C PRO A 177 -20.93 1.95 5.18
N ASP A 178 -20.84 1.20 6.29
CA ASP A 178 -21.98 1.02 7.19
C ASP A 178 -21.85 1.80 8.51
N TRP A 179 -20.69 2.39 8.77
CA TRP A 179 -20.47 3.21 9.97
C TRP A 179 -20.91 4.65 9.79
N LYS A 180 -21.53 5.20 10.84
CA LYS A 180 -21.87 6.62 10.89
C LYS A 180 -20.69 7.44 11.45
N PRO A 181 -20.13 8.40 10.70
CA PRO A 181 -19.05 9.23 11.19
C PRO A 181 -19.53 10.20 12.27
N CYS A 182 -18.73 10.36 13.32
CA CYS A 182 -18.97 11.32 14.40
C CYS A 182 -18.56 12.73 13.97
N ILE A 183 -17.42 12.83 13.29
CA ILE A 183 -16.83 14.10 12.84
C ILE A 183 -16.26 13.87 11.44
N ILE A 184 -16.45 14.85 10.57
CA ILE A 184 -15.91 14.86 9.21
C ILE A 184 -15.08 16.14 9.06
N GLU A 185 -13.85 16.00 8.60
CA GLU A 185 -12.93 17.12 8.40
C GLU A 185 -12.41 17.14 6.96
N GLY A 186 -12.33 18.34 6.37
CA GLY A 186 -11.81 18.56 5.02
C GLY A 186 -12.81 18.32 3.88
N HIS A 187 -12.32 18.49 2.65
CA HIS A 187 -13.11 18.45 1.42
C HIS A 187 -12.41 17.63 0.32
N GLY A 188 -13.21 17.11 -0.63
CA GLY A 188 -12.70 16.34 -1.76
C GLY A 188 -11.83 15.15 -1.34
N VAL A 189 -10.68 15.01 -1.99
CA VAL A 189 -9.72 13.91 -1.78
C VAL A 189 -8.98 13.96 -0.44
N ASP A 190 -9.05 15.09 0.25
CA ASP A 190 -8.36 15.34 1.53
C ASP A 190 -9.28 15.15 2.75
N ARG A 191 -10.52 14.71 2.51
CA ARG A 191 -11.48 14.45 3.58
C ARG A 191 -11.02 13.31 4.50
N ALA A 192 -11.34 13.45 5.78
CA ALA A 192 -11.14 12.45 6.81
C ALA A 192 -12.41 12.32 7.66
N TRP A 193 -12.65 11.12 8.18
CA TRP A 193 -13.83 10.77 8.97
C TRP A 193 -13.38 10.13 10.28
N ALA A 194 -13.98 10.53 11.39
CA ALA A 194 -13.77 9.92 12.69
C ALA A 194 -15.00 9.12 13.11
N TYR A 195 -14.76 7.94 13.67
CA TYR A 195 -15.76 6.98 14.12
C TYR A 195 -15.45 6.55 15.55
N SER A 196 -16.42 6.67 16.44
CA SER A 196 -16.35 6.12 17.79
C SER A 196 -17.01 4.75 17.79
N VAL A 197 -16.32 3.73 18.31
CA VAL A 197 -16.84 2.35 18.37
C VAL A 197 -18.09 2.30 19.25
N GLN A 198 -18.07 2.98 20.41
CA GLN A 198 -19.22 3.10 21.30
C GLN A 198 -20.49 3.64 20.60
N LEU A 199 -20.35 4.59 19.68
CA LEU A 199 -21.51 5.18 18.98
C LEU A 199 -22.10 4.24 17.93
N GLN A 200 -21.33 3.28 17.41
CA GLN A 200 -21.87 2.25 16.51
C GLN A 200 -22.67 1.20 17.30
N ALA A 201 -22.23 0.86 18.52
CA ALA A 201 -22.88 -0.16 19.36
C ALA A 201 -24.28 0.25 19.86
N THR A 202 -24.55 1.56 19.98
CA THR A 202 -25.82 2.08 20.51
C THR A 202 -26.95 2.20 19.48
N GLU A 203 -26.68 2.04 18.19
CA GLU A 203 -27.68 2.10 17.13
C GLU A 203 -27.90 0.68 16.58
N PRO A 204 -28.96 -0.04 16.99
CA PRO A 204 -29.26 -1.33 16.40
C PRO A 204 -29.59 -1.12 14.91
N MET A 205 -28.79 -1.78 14.08
CA MET A 205 -28.89 -1.89 12.62
C MET A 205 -30.35 -2.08 12.16
N HIS A 206 -31.06 -0.99 11.85
CA HIS A 206 -32.35 -1.04 11.17
C HIS A 206 -32.17 -0.65 9.70
N SER A 207 -32.23 -1.69 8.87
CA SER A 207 -32.45 -1.70 7.43
C SER A 207 -32.76 -0.35 6.78
N SER A 208 -31.80 0.20 6.05
CA SER A 208 -32.08 1.08 4.91
C SER A 208 -31.02 0.94 3.83
N CYS A 209 -31.01 -0.28 3.28
CA CYS A 209 -30.47 -0.62 1.97
C CYS A 209 -31.29 0.11 0.88
N THR A 210 -31.11 1.42 0.72
CA THR A 210 -31.54 2.17 -0.50
C THR A 210 -30.81 3.52 -0.65
N ILE A 211 -30.30 4.12 0.42
CA ILE A 211 -29.86 5.54 0.36
C ILE A 211 -28.42 5.73 -0.18
N CYS A 212 -27.55 4.71 -0.14
CA CYS A 212 -26.16 4.85 -0.58
C CYS A 212 -25.95 4.94 -2.11
N ILE A 213 -26.96 4.62 -2.94
CA ILE A 213 -26.84 4.75 -4.40
C ILE A 213 -27.04 6.22 -4.84
N ALA A 214 -27.74 7.05 -4.07
CA ALA A 214 -28.07 8.41 -4.48
C ALA A 214 -26.90 9.40 -4.36
N LEU A 215 -25.99 9.21 -3.39
CA LEU A 215 -24.81 10.08 -3.24
C LEU A 215 -23.68 9.77 -4.23
N PHE A 216 -23.75 8.64 -4.94
CA PHE A 216 -22.82 8.33 -6.03
C PHE A 216 -23.18 9.02 -7.36
N LEU A 217 -24.40 9.51 -7.51
CA LEU A 217 -24.88 10.06 -8.79
C LEU A 217 -24.70 11.57 -8.93
N TYR A 218 -24.59 12.33 -7.83
CA TYR A 218 -24.38 13.79 -7.89
C TYR A 218 -22.93 14.23 -8.15
N ASP A 219 -21.97 13.30 -8.12
CA ASP A 219 -20.54 13.58 -8.41
C ASP A 219 -20.04 12.90 -9.70
N THR A 220 -20.95 12.49 -10.58
CA THR A 220 -20.61 11.89 -11.88
C THR A 220 -19.89 12.85 -12.83
N VAL A 221 -19.99 14.17 -12.63
CA VAL A 221 -19.30 15.17 -13.47
C VAL A 221 -17.81 15.31 -13.08
N SER A 222 -17.46 15.03 -11.81
CA SER A 222 -16.05 14.99 -11.37
C SER A 222 -15.40 13.62 -11.58
N PHE A 223 -16.19 12.54 -11.55
CA PHE A 223 -15.69 11.18 -11.78
C PHE A 223 -15.25 10.93 -13.24
N ILE A 224 -15.89 11.57 -14.23
CA ILE A 224 -15.49 11.45 -15.64
C ILE A 224 -14.09 12.04 -15.87
N ASN A 225 -13.73 13.15 -15.21
CA ASN A 225 -12.39 13.72 -15.35
C ASN A 225 -11.30 12.89 -14.66
N VAL A 226 -11.61 12.23 -13.54
CA VAL A 226 -10.63 11.36 -12.85
C VAL A 226 -10.45 10.02 -13.57
N ILE A 227 -11.52 9.48 -14.18
CA ILE A 227 -11.44 8.28 -15.03
C ILE A 227 -10.71 8.59 -16.35
N TYR A 228 -10.91 9.78 -16.94
CA TYR A 228 -10.17 10.17 -18.16
C TYR A 228 -8.66 10.23 -17.91
N VAL A 229 -8.20 10.72 -16.75
CA VAL A 229 -6.78 10.72 -16.39
C VAL A 229 -6.26 9.30 -16.13
N TYR A 230 -7.07 8.40 -15.55
CA TYR A 230 -6.65 7.02 -15.27
C TYR A 230 -6.66 6.10 -16.51
N MET A 231 -7.60 6.30 -17.44
CA MET A 231 -7.73 5.47 -18.64
C MET A 231 -6.71 5.87 -19.72
N HIS A 232 -6.35 7.15 -19.81
CA HIS A 232 -5.37 7.61 -20.80
C HIS A 232 -3.90 7.27 -20.44
N VAL A 233 -3.60 7.02 -19.16
CA VAL A 233 -2.27 6.53 -18.72
C VAL A 233 -2.13 5.02 -18.92
N SER A 234 -3.24 4.28 -18.94
CA SER A 234 -3.22 2.82 -19.17
C SER A 234 -3.11 2.44 -20.65
N ILE A 235 -3.51 3.31 -21.58
CA ILE A 235 -3.45 3.05 -23.04
C ILE A 235 -2.05 3.37 -23.63
N LEU A 236 -1.21 4.15 -22.95
CA LEU A 236 0.16 4.43 -23.41
C LEU A 236 1.21 3.38 -22.98
N CYS A 237 0.83 2.35 -22.21
CA CYS A 237 1.75 1.31 -21.73
C CYS A 237 1.53 -0.07 -22.38
N CYS A 238 0.84 -0.10 -23.53
CA CYS A 238 0.79 -1.25 -24.44
C CYS A 238 0.96 -0.76 -25.89
N LYS A 239 2.20 -0.45 -26.24
CA LYS A 239 2.78 -0.81 -27.54
C LYS A 239 4.08 -1.54 -27.28
#